data_AF-A0A2V7XAR8-F1
#
_entry.id   AF-A0A2V7XAR8-F1
#
_cell.length_a   1.000
_cell.length_b   1.000
_cell.length_c   1.000
_cell.angle_alpha   90.00
_cell.angle_beta   90.00
_cell.angle_gamma   90.00
#
_symmetry.space_group_name_H-M   'P 1'
#
loop_
_entity.id
_entity.type
_entity.pdbx_description
1 polymer ?
#
loop_
_entity_poly.entity_id
_entity_poly.type
_entity_poly.pdbx_seq_one_letter_code
_entity_poly.pdbx_strand_id
1 'polypeptide(L)' 'LSALSTTPASVALSRDLRKRGWTFVGPTTIYAFMQAMGLVNDHLEGCAARARALDAARTFRPPS' A
#
# COMPACT_ATOMS: atom_id res chain seq x y z
N LEU A 1 -11.89 -13.78 -7.46
CA LEU A 1 -10.77 -13.06 -6.84
C LEU A 1 -11.36 -11.98 -5.94
N SER A 2 -11.44 -12.21 -4.64
CA SER A 2 -11.92 -11.17 -3.71
C SER A 2 -10.77 -10.19 -3.49
N ALA A 3 -10.90 -8.96 -3.99
CA ALA A 3 -9.92 -7.92 -3.70
C ALA A 3 -10.07 -7.51 -2.23
N LEU A 4 -9.05 -7.77 -1.41
CA LEU A 4 -9.03 -7.29 -0.04
C LEU A 4 -9.09 -5.77 -0.04
N SER A 5 -9.98 -5.18 0.76
CA SER A 5 -10.11 -3.73 0.89
C SER A 5 -9.33 -3.18 2.09
N THR A 6 -8.74 -4.05 2.91
CA THR A 6 -7.92 -3.72 4.09
C THR A 6 -6.92 -4.84 4.37
N THR A 7 -5.87 -4.52 5.13
CA THR A 7 -4.91 -5.49 5.68
C THR A 7 -4.60 -5.17 7.14
N PRO A 8 -4.05 -6.13 7.92
CA PRO A 8 -3.58 -5.83 9.27
C PRO A 8 -2.61 -4.64 9.32
N ALA A 9 -1.75 -4.50 8.31
CA ALA A 9 -0.85 -3.37 8.18
C ALA A 9 -1.59 -2.04 7.93
N SER A 10 -2.61 -2.01 7.06
CA SER A 10 -3.38 -0.78 6.82
C SER A 10 -4.22 -0.36 8.03
N VAL A 11 -4.72 -1.32 8.81
CA VAL A 11 -5.41 -1.07 10.09
C VAL A 11 -4.43 -0.49 11.13
N ALA A 12 -3.25 -1.08 11.26
CA ALA A 12 -2.22 -0.59 12.19
C ALA A 12 -1.77 0.83 11.84
N LEU A 13 -1.47 1.09 10.56
CA LEU A 13 -1.06 2.41 10.09
C LEU A 13 -2.18 3.45 10.21
N SER A 14 -3.42 3.10 9.88
CA SER A 14 -4.60 3.96 10.10
C SER A 14 -4.72 4.40 11.56
N ARG A 15 -4.57 3.47 12.51
CA ARG A 15 -4.61 3.77 13.94
C ARG A 15 -3.47 4.72 14.35
N ASP A 16 -2.26 4.46 13.88
CA ASP A 16 -1.09 5.27 14.27
C ASP A 16 -1.14 6.68 13.67
N LEU A 17 -1.65 6.84 12.43
CA LEU A 17 -1.86 8.15 11.83
C LEU A 17 -2.95 8.95 12.56
N ARG A 18 -4.06 8.30 12.95
CA ARG A 18 -5.11 8.94 13.77
C ARG A 18 -4.56 9.43 15.11
N LYS A 19 -3.72 8.62 15.79
CA LYS A 19 -3.04 9.03 17.03
C LYS A 19 -2.13 10.25 16.84
N ARG A 20 -1.59 10.44 15.63
CA ARG A 20 -0.77 11.60 15.25
C ARG A 20 -1.60 12.80 14.77
N GLY A 21 -2.93 12.74 14.87
CA GLY A 21 -3.83 13.86 14.55
C GLY A 21 -4.34 13.88 13.11
N TRP A 22 -4.06 12.85 12.30
CA TRP A 22 -4.53 12.81 10.91
C TRP A 22 -6.03 12.46 10.83
N THR A 23 -6.74 13.11 9.93
CA THR A 23 -8.15 12.85 9.61
C THR A 23 -8.28 12.18 8.23
N PHE A 24 -9.44 11.57 7.94
CA PHE A 24 -9.71 10.85 6.68
C PHE A 24 -8.79 9.65 6.36
N VAL A 25 -8.01 9.19 7.33
CA VAL A 25 -7.08 8.05 7.22
C VAL A 25 -7.70 6.73 7.68
N GLY A 26 -8.88 6.35 7.17
CA GLY A 26 -9.50 5.05 7.48
C GLY A 26 -8.71 3.86 6.92
N PRO A 27 -8.86 2.62 7.45
CA PRO A 27 -8.07 1.46 7.01
C PRO A 27 -8.15 1.14 5.51
N THR A 28 -9.29 1.38 4.87
CA THR A 28 -9.47 1.23 3.42
C THR A 28 -8.72 2.31 2.65
N THR A 29 -8.83 3.58 3.07
CA THR A 29 -8.07 4.69 2.48
C THR A 29 -6.57 4.45 2.59
N ILE A 30 -6.11 3.96 3.75
CA ILE A 30 -4.70 3.65 3.97
C ILE A 30 -4.27 2.45 3.13
N TYR A 31 -5.12 1.44 2.93
CA TYR A 31 -4.78 0.34 2.03
C TYR A 31 -4.64 0.81 0.58
N ALA A 32 -5.58 1.63 0.09
CA ALA A 32 -5.49 2.24 -1.24
C ALA A 32 -4.24 3.12 -1.38
N PHE A 33 -3.89 3.89 -0.34
CA PHE A 33 -2.65 4.65 -0.30
C PHE A 33 -1.42 3.74 -0.38
N MET A 34 -1.39 2.63 0.36
CA MET A 34 -0.29 1.66 0.30
C MET A 34 -0.12 1.06 -1.10
N GLN A 35 -1.22 0.74 -1.78
CA GLN A 35 -1.20 0.29 -3.18
C GLN A 35 -0.65 1.38 -4.11
N ALA A 36 -1.14 2.62 -3.99
CA ALA A 36 -0.71 3.74 -4.83
C ALA A 36 0.77 4.11 -4.66
N MET A 37 1.29 4.01 -3.44
CA MET A 37 2.69 4.32 -3.12
C MET A 37 3.66 3.16 -3.38
N GLY A 38 3.16 1.99 -3.83
CA GLY A 38 3.99 0.82 -4.10
C GLY A 38 4.45 0.05 -2.86
N LEU A 39 3.83 0.30 -1.70
CA LEU A 39 4.04 -0.50 -0.48
C LEU A 39 3.38 -1.89 -0.60
N VAL A 40 2.37 -2.00 -1.45
CA VAL A 40 1.69 -3.24 -1.83
C VAL A 40 1.64 -3.30 -3.36
N ASN A 41 2.01 -4.44 -3.94
CA ASN A 41 1.91 -4.67 -5.37
C ASN A 41 0.77 -5.65 -5.68
N ASP A 42 -0.43 -5.09 -5.80
CA ASP A 42 -1.67 -5.84 -6.13
C ASP A 42 -2.02 -5.76 -7.61
N HIS A 43 -1.07 -5.40 -8.48
CA HIS A 43 -1.32 -5.49 -9.92
C HIS A 43 -1.70 -6.93 -10.30
N LEU A 44 -2.80 -7.07 -11.04
CA LEU A 44 -3.29 -8.36 -11.54
C LEU A 44 -2.23 -9.06 -12.39
N GLU A 45 -2.31 -10.39 -12.45
CA GLU A 45 -1.51 -11.17 -13.39
C GLU A 45 -1.79 -10.72 -14.82
N GLY A 46 -0.72 -10.58 -15.62
CA GLY A 46 -0.81 -10.01 -16.98
C GLY A 46 -0.89 -8.49 -17.04
N CYS A 47 -1.00 -7.77 -15.91
CA CYS A 47 -0.95 -6.30 -15.92
C CYS A 47 0.43 -5.80 -16.41
N ALA A 48 0.44 -4.93 -17.42
CA ALA A 48 1.67 -4.39 -18.01
C ALA A 48 2.59 -3.67 -17.00
N ALA A 49 2.03 -3.13 -15.91
CA ALA A 49 2.78 -2.46 -14.87
C ALA A 49 3.40 -3.41 -13.83
N ARG A 50 2.91 -4.65 -13.71
CA ARG A 50 3.29 -5.57 -12.63
C ARG A 50 4.78 -5.90 -12.62
N ALA A 51 5.35 -6.22 -13.78
CA ALA A 51 6.77 -6.53 -13.91
C ALA A 51 7.66 -5.33 -13.55
N ARG A 52 7.26 -4.13 -14.00
CA ARG A 52 7.95 -2.87 -13.68
C ARG A 52 7.92 -2.56 -12.18
N ALA A 53 6.77 -2.78 -11.52
CA ALA A 53 6.63 -2.58 -10.08
C ALA A 53 7.51 -3.56 -9.29
N LEU A 54 7.59 -4.83 -9.70
CA LEU A 54 8.47 -5.82 -9.07
C LEU A 54 9.96 -5.45 -9.20
N ASP A 55 10.38 -4.94 -10.36
CA ASP A 55 11.77 -4.52 -10.58
C ASP A 55 12.14 -3.27 -9.77
N ALA A 56 11.24 -2.28 -9.71
CA ALA A 56 11.41 -1.11 -8.86
C ALA A 56 11.54 -1.48 -7.38
N ALA A 57 10.72 -2.42 -6.89
CA ALA A 57 10.80 -2.90 -5.51
C ALA A 57 12.14 -3.60 -5.20
N ARG A 58 12.68 -4.39 -6.14
CA ARG A 58 13.98 -5.06 -5.98
C ARG A 58 15.17 -4.10 -5.90
N THR A 59 15.07 -2.95 -6.57
CA THR A 59 16.15 -1.97 -6.69
C THR A 59 16.02 -0.81 -5.70
N PHE A 60 14.88 -0.71 -5.01
CA PHE A 60 14.62 0.33 -4.02
C PHE A 60 15.65 0.29 -2.88
N ARG A 61 16.22 1.45 -2.59
CA ARG A 61 17.07 1.69 -1.43
C ARG A 61 16.43 2.78 -0.57
N PRO A 62 16.10 2.50 0.70
CA PRO A 62 15.61 3.54 1.60
C PRO A 62 16.62 4.67 1.71
N PRO A 63 16.17 5.94 1.77
CA PRO A 63 17.04 7.04 2.13
C PRO A 63 17.61 6.79 3.55
N SER A 64 18.88 7.15 3.73
CA SER A 64 19.61 7.08 5.01
C SER A 64 19.04 8.04 6.04
#